data_AF-A0A7K2ZAG0-F1
#
_entry.id   AF-A0A7K2ZAG0-F1
#
_cell.length_a   1.000
_cell.length_b   1.000
_cell.length_c   1.000
_cell.angle_alpha   90.00
_cell.angle_beta   90.00
_cell.angle_gamma   90.00
#
_symmetry.space_group_name_H-M   'P 1'
#
loop_
_entity.id
_entity.type
_entity.pdbx_description
1 polymer ?
#
loop_
_entity_poly.entity_id
_entity_poly.type
_entity_poly.pdbx_seq_one_letter_code
_entity_poly.pdbx_strand_id
1 'polypeptide(L)'
;GFGRAARDRLGPVLEDAAGRTGETVWSVALIGDQVIVTDGRESSHPVRVALELGRTGPAHAGSGGLLLLSRMTADQVCALYPDEALEAVTPATLTSRTALLAELAVIRRRGHAVSRGASVAGMTTVAVALAGSSWRDR
;
A
#
# COMPACT_ATOMS: atom_id res chain seq x y z
N GLY A 1 14.85 6.78 -6.99
CA GLY A 1 14.87 6.52 -5.54
C GLY A 1 14.06 7.58 -4.83
N PHE A 2 13.44 7.25 -3.70
CA PHE A 2 12.46 8.04 -2.93
C PHE A 2 13.04 9.31 -2.26
N GLY A 3 13.94 10.02 -2.95
CA GLY A 3 14.62 11.22 -2.49
C GLY A 3 13.74 12.45 -2.51
N ARG A 4 14.32 13.58 -2.12
CA ARG A 4 13.64 14.88 -1.98
C ARG A 4 12.78 15.27 -3.18
N ALA A 5 13.28 15.11 -4.40
CA ALA A 5 12.54 15.44 -5.62
C ALA A 5 11.25 14.62 -5.81
N ALA A 6 11.20 13.37 -5.33
CA ALA A 6 9.98 12.56 -5.37
C ALA A 6 8.96 13.08 -4.34
N ARG A 7 9.41 13.41 -3.12
CA ARG A 7 8.56 14.01 -2.08
C ARG A 7 8.01 15.36 -2.50
N ASP A 8 8.84 16.23 -3.08
CA ASP A 8 8.40 17.55 -3.56
C ASP A 8 7.29 17.45 -4.62
N ARG A 9 7.32 16.41 -5.46
CA ARG A 9 6.27 16.14 -6.47
C ARG A 9 5.00 15.55 -5.85
N LEU A 10 5.12 14.72 -4.81
CA LEU A 10 3.99 14.06 -4.17
C LEU A 10 3.30 14.92 -3.12
N GLY A 11 4.02 15.86 -2.50
CA GLY A 11 3.54 16.73 -1.44
C GLY A 11 2.17 17.36 -1.74
N PRO A 12 1.99 18.07 -2.87
CA PRO A 12 0.70 18.68 -3.22
C PRO A 12 -0.44 17.66 -3.38
N VAL A 13 -0.14 16.46 -3.89
CA VAL A 13 -1.14 15.38 -4.04
C VAL A 13 -1.57 14.84 -2.68
N LEU A 14 -0.61 14.64 -1.77
CA LEU A 14 -0.89 14.19 -0.41
C LEU A 14 -1.65 15.24 0.40
N GLU A 15 -1.32 16.53 0.21
CA GLU A 15 -2.02 17.66 0.82
C GLU A 15 -3.48 17.77 0.35
N ASP A 16 -3.72 17.72 -0.96
CA ASP A 16 -5.09 17.71 -1.51
C ASP A 16 -5.88 16.51 -1.00
N ALA A 17 -5.28 15.32 -1.04
CA ALA A 17 -5.95 14.10 -0.59
C ALA A 17 -6.32 14.19 0.90
N ALA A 18 -5.39 14.59 1.77
CA ALA A 18 -5.66 14.75 3.20
C ALA A 18 -6.71 15.84 3.47
N GLY A 19 -6.64 16.97 2.74
CA GLY A 19 -7.61 18.06 2.87
C GLY A 19 -9.03 17.65 2.45
N ARG A 20 -9.16 16.78 1.45
CA ARG A 20 -10.45 16.32 0.94
C ARG A 20 -11.05 15.16 1.74
N THR A 21 -10.23 14.31 2.33
CA THR A 21 -10.71 13.15 3.12
C THR A 21 -10.81 13.44 4.60
N GLY A 22 -10.01 14.36 5.13
CA GLY A 22 -9.82 14.56 6.57
C GLY A 22 -9.00 13.44 7.25
N GLU A 23 -8.58 12.43 6.49
CA GLU A 23 -7.92 11.23 7.00
C GLU A 23 -6.39 11.30 6.86
N THR A 24 -5.69 10.44 7.59
CA THR A 24 -4.24 10.28 7.41
C THR A 24 -3.99 9.68 6.02
N VAL A 25 -3.17 10.36 5.21
CA VAL A 25 -2.79 9.91 3.87
C VAL A 25 -1.28 9.73 3.83
N TRP A 26 -0.81 8.65 3.23
CA TRP A 26 0.63 8.40 3.08
C TRP A 26 0.95 7.74 1.75
N SER A 27 2.17 7.95 1.27
CA SER A 27 2.72 7.21 0.14
C SER A 27 3.59 6.05 0.65
N VAL A 28 3.55 4.94 -0.08
CA VAL A 28 4.41 3.79 0.19
C VAL A 28 5.21 3.41 -1.04
N ALA A 29 6.30 2.68 -0.81
CA ALA A 29 7.07 2.01 -1.82
C ALA A 29 7.18 0.51 -1.53
N LEU A 30 7.32 -0.30 -2.57
CA LEU A 30 7.55 -1.74 -2.46
C LEU A 30 9.07 -2.01 -2.39
N ILE A 31 9.50 -2.80 -1.41
CA ILE A 31 10.86 -3.32 -1.28
C ILE A 31 10.74 -4.81 -0.99
N GLY A 32 10.98 -5.64 -2.01
CA GLY A 32 10.73 -7.08 -1.92
C GLY A 32 9.24 -7.36 -1.68
N ASP A 33 8.95 -8.12 -0.63
CA ASP A 33 7.61 -8.47 -0.15
C ASP A 33 7.08 -7.51 0.93
N GLN A 34 7.80 -6.42 1.21
CA GLN A 34 7.46 -5.41 2.22
C GLN A 34 7.13 -4.06 1.57
N VAL A 35 6.34 -3.26 2.28
CA VAL A 35 6.18 -1.82 1.98
C VAL A 35 6.95 -0.97 2.98
N ILE A 36 7.35 0.22 2.56
CA ILE A 36 7.88 1.27 3.43
C ILE A 36 7.11 2.58 3.22
N VAL A 37 6.75 3.27 4.30
CA VAL A 37 6.14 4.60 4.24
C VAL A 37 7.19 5.64 3.87
N THR A 38 6.96 6.38 2.78
CA THR A 38 7.95 7.31 2.21
C THR A 38 7.63 8.79 2.43
N ASP A 39 6.36 9.13 2.59
CA ASP A 39 5.84 10.48 2.86
C ASP A 39 4.39 10.37 3.36
N GLY A 40 3.83 11.43 3.94
CA GLY A 40 2.42 11.48 4.31
C GLY A 40 1.98 12.78 4.96
N ARG A 41 0.68 12.89 5.20
CA ARG A 41 0.00 13.96 5.93
C ARG A 41 -0.92 13.31 6.96
N GLU A 42 -0.74 13.68 8.21
CA GLU A 42 -1.51 13.13 9.32
C GLU A 42 -2.87 13.81 9.44
N SER A 43 -3.90 13.05 9.78
CA SER A 43 -5.25 13.59 10.04
C SER A 43 -5.21 14.60 11.20
N SER A 44 -6.12 15.57 11.17
CA SER A 44 -6.37 16.47 12.30
C SER A 44 -7.35 15.90 13.33
N HIS A 45 -7.91 14.71 13.13
CA HIS A 45 -8.86 14.11 14.06
C HIS A 45 -8.19 13.67 15.38
N PRO A 46 -8.89 13.75 16.52
CA PRO A 46 -8.35 13.29 17.81
C PRO A 46 -7.99 11.80 17.80
N VAL A 47 -8.84 10.97 17.17
CA VAL A 47 -8.57 9.56 16.91
C VAL A 47 -8.20 9.42 15.44
N ARG A 48 -7.00 8.92 15.17
CA ARG A 48 -6.43 8.82 13.82
C ARG A 48 -5.35 7.76 13.74
N VAL A 49 -4.98 7.39 12.52
CA VAL A 49 -3.77 6.60 12.27
C VAL A 49 -2.56 7.53 12.36
N ALA A 50 -1.63 7.22 13.27
CA ALA A 50 -0.38 7.96 13.41
C ALA A 50 0.50 7.76 12.18
N LEU A 51 1.08 8.84 11.65
CA LEU A 51 1.99 8.77 10.52
C LEU A 51 3.42 8.48 11.00
N GLU A 52 3.95 7.33 10.59
CA GLU A 52 5.31 6.92 10.91
C GLU A 52 6.14 6.77 9.63
N LEU A 53 6.92 7.79 9.28
CA LEU A 53 7.81 7.73 8.12
C LEU A 53 8.88 6.64 8.31
N GLY A 54 9.13 5.86 7.27
CA GLY A 54 10.05 4.72 7.31
C GLY A 54 9.47 3.45 7.94
N ARG A 55 8.25 3.48 8.49
CA ARG A 55 7.57 2.29 8.98
C ARG A 55 7.42 1.27 7.86
N THR A 56 7.72 0.01 8.15
CA THR A 56 7.60 -1.11 7.23
C THR A 56 6.44 -2.04 7.58
N GLY A 57 6.06 -2.92 6.65
CA GLY A 57 5.17 -4.04 6.92
C GLY A 57 4.89 -4.89 5.68
N PRO A 58 4.25 -6.07 5.83
CA PRO A 58 4.07 -7.00 4.73
C PRO A 58 3.18 -6.41 3.64
N ALA A 59 3.62 -6.50 2.38
CA ALA A 59 2.92 -5.88 1.26
C ALA A 59 1.52 -6.50 1.02
N HIS A 60 1.33 -7.78 1.35
CA HIS A 60 0.02 -8.44 1.25
C HIS A 60 -0.97 -8.03 2.33
N ALA A 61 -0.54 -7.33 3.39
CA ALA A 61 -1.35 -6.99 4.56
C ALA A 61 -1.92 -5.56 4.53
N GLY A 62 -1.77 -4.81 3.42
CA GLY A 62 -2.26 -3.42 3.33
C GLY A 62 -2.61 -3.01 1.91
N SER A 63 -3.54 -2.06 1.77
CA SER A 63 -4.02 -1.61 0.45
C SER A 63 -2.89 -1.09 -0.45
N GLY A 64 -1.94 -0.33 0.10
CA GLY A 64 -0.79 0.19 -0.66
C GLY A 64 0.10 -0.92 -1.24
N GLY A 65 0.41 -1.95 -0.44
CA GLY A 65 1.20 -3.09 -0.90
C GLY A 65 0.44 -3.95 -1.90
N LEU A 66 -0.83 -4.26 -1.63
CA LEU A 66 -1.70 -4.99 -2.56
C LEU A 66 -1.81 -4.27 -3.91
N LEU A 67 -1.95 -2.95 -3.90
CA LEU A 67 -1.98 -2.16 -5.13
C LEU A 67 -0.67 -2.28 -5.91
N LEU A 68 0.49 -2.16 -5.25
CA LEU A 68 1.79 -2.28 -5.90
C LEU A 68 2.02 -3.69 -6.46
N LEU A 69 1.73 -4.72 -5.66
CA LEU A 69 1.79 -6.12 -6.09
C LEU A 69 0.86 -6.39 -7.28
N SER A 70 -0.31 -5.74 -7.36
CA SER A 70 -1.24 -5.95 -8.48
C SER A 70 -0.69 -5.53 -9.84
N ARG A 71 0.35 -4.68 -9.86
CA ARG A 71 1.07 -4.24 -11.07
C ARG A 71 2.12 -5.26 -11.55
N MET A 72 2.46 -6.25 -10.72
CA MET A 72 3.40 -7.32 -11.05
C MET A 72 2.69 -8.46 -11.79
N THR A 73 3.44 -9.26 -12.55
CA THR A 73 2.92 -10.51 -13.12
C THR A 73 2.69 -11.55 -12.03
N ALA A 74 1.85 -12.57 -12.30
CA ALA A 74 1.65 -13.66 -11.36
C ALA A 74 2.98 -14.34 -11.00
N ASP A 75 3.85 -14.59 -11.98
CA ASP A 75 5.17 -15.21 -11.75
C ASP A 75 6.07 -14.36 -10.85
N GLN A 76 6.04 -13.04 -11.00
CA GLN A 76 6.79 -12.13 -10.13
C GLN A 76 6.27 -12.16 -8.69
N VAL A 77 4.95 -12.24 -8.50
CA VAL A 77 4.34 -12.39 -7.16
C VAL A 77 4.70 -13.76 -6.57
N CYS A 78 4.65 -14.84 -7.36
CA CYS A 78 5.07 -16.17 -6.92
C CYS A 78 6.56 -16.23 -6.57
N ALA A 79 7.41 -15.45 -7.24
CA ALA A 79 8.82 -15.36 -6.90
C ALA A 79 9.05 -14.60 -5.58
N LEU A 80 8.23 -13.59 -5.26
CA LEU A 80 8.25 -12.90 -3.96
C LEU A 80 7.67 -13.76 -2.83
N TYR A 81 6.66 -14.57 -3.14
CA TYR A 81 5.96 -15.45 -2.20
C TYR A 81 6.10 -16.92 -2.66
N PRO A 82 7.23 -17.58 -2.39
CA PRO A 82 7.47 -18.94 -2.85
C PRO A 82 6.53 -19.96 -2.18
N ASP A 83 6.12 -19.70 -0.94
CA ASP A 83 5.25 -20.55 -0.14
C ASP A 83 3.76 -20.21 -0.34
N GLU A 84 2.89 -21.20 -0.13
CA GLU A 84 1.45 -20.96 -0.16
C GLU A 84 0.98 -20.18 1.07
N ALA A 85 1.57 -20.42 2.23
CA ALA A 85 1.21 -19.74 3.47
C ALA A 85 1.89 -18.37 3.56
N LEU A 86 1.13 -17.35 3.94
CA LEU A 86 1.63 -15.99 4.18
C LEU A 86 1.51 -15.63 5.67
N GLU A 87 2.37 -14.72 6.12
CA GLU A 87 2.33 -14.19 7.48
C GLU A 87 0.95 -13.59 7.80
N ALA A 88 0.37 -13.98 8.94
CA ALA A 88 -0.86 -13.40 9.45
C ALA A 88 -0.54 -12.24 10.42
N VAL A 89 -0.84 -11.00 10.01
CA VAL A 89 -0.68 -9.82 10.87
C VAL A 89 -1.90 -9.64 11.77
N THR A 90 -3.08 -9.92 11.22
CA THR A 90 -4.39 -9.90 11.90
C THR A 90 -5.27 -11.03 11.39
N PRO A 91 -6.41 -11.34 12.04
CA PRO A 91 -7.37 -12.32 11.53
C PRO A 91 -7.97 -11.97 10.16
N ALA A 92 -7.88 -10.71 9.72
CA ALA A 92 -8.36 -10.25 8.41
C ALA A 92 -7.27 -10.23 7.33
N THR A 93 -6.05 -10.69 7.65
CA THR A 93 -4.95 -10.76 6.69
C THR A 93 -5.20 -11.85 5.65
N LEU A 94 -4.81 -11.61 4.39
CA LEU A 94 -4.74 -12.66 3.38
C LEU A 94 -3.59 -13.59 3.73
N THR A 95 -3.88 -14.83 4.13
CA THR A 95 -2.87 -15.78 4.61
C THR A 95 -2.47 -16.84 3.59
N SER A 96 -2.95 -16.71 2.34
CA SER A 96 -2.54 -17.61 1.27
C SER A 96 -2.18 -16.89 -0.02
N ARG A 97 -1.16 -17.39 -0.72
CA ARG A 97 -0.74 -16.88 -2.03
C ARG A 97 -1.86 -17.01 -3.05
N THR A 98 -2.63 -18.09 -3.02
CA THR A 98 -3.78 -18.26 -3.90
C THR A 98 -4.81 -17.14 -3.69
N ALA A 99 -5.12 -16.80 -2.44
CA ALA A 99 -6.04 -15.71 -2.11
C ALA A 99 -5.45 -14.34 -2.49
N LEU A 100 -4.14 -14.14 -2.26
CA LEU A 100 -3.43 -12.95 -2.70
C LEU A 100 -3.56 -12.76 -4.21
N LEU A 101 -3.20 -13.75 -5.03
CA LEU A 101 -3.27 -13.67 -6.49
C LEU A 101 -4.69 -13.36 -6.99
N ALA A 102 -5.71 -13.94 -6.36
CA ALA A 102 -7.11 -13.66 -6.68
C ALA A 102 -7.47 -12.19 -6.40
N GLU A 103 -7.09 -11.66 -5.23
CA GLU A 103 -7.32 -10.26 -4.86
C GLU A 103 -6.56 -9.30 -5.78
N LEU A 104 -5.30 -9.60 -6.10
CA LEU A 104 -4.50 -8.79 -7.02
C LEU A 104 -5.14 -8.68 -8.42
N ALA A 105 -5.76 -9.77 -8.90
CA ALA A 105 -6.49 -9.75 -10.17
C ALA A 105 -7.75 -8.85 -10.10
N VAL A 106 -8.44 -8.81 -8.96
CA VAL A 106 -9.57 -7.90 -8.72
C VAL A 106 -9.10 -6.45 -8.71
N ILE A 107 -8.04 -6.15 -7.95
CA ILE A 107 -7.46 -4.80 -7.84
C ILE A 107 -7.04 -4.29 -9.21
N ARG A 108 -6.39 -5.13 -10.03
CA ARG A 108 -5.97 -4.76 -11.39
C ARG A 108 -7.13 -4.34 -12.28
N ARG A 109 -8.29 -5.01 -12.17
CA ARG A 109 -9.50 -4.63 -12.91
C ARG A 109 -10.15 -3.35 -12.36
N ARG A 110 -10.11 -3.16 -11.04
CA ARG A 110 -10.79 -2.04 -10.37
C ARG A 110 -9.99 -0.74 -10.42
N GLY A 111 -8.66 -0.80 -10.47
CA GLY A 111 -7.76 0.35 -10.49
C GLY A 111 -7.38 0.91 -9.12
N HIS A 112 -7.90 0.32 -8.04
CA HIS A 112 -7.57 0.70 -6.66
C HIS A 112 -7.71 -0.49 -5.71
N ALA A 113 -7.00 -0.43 -4.58
CA ALA A 113 -7.03 -1.45 -3.55
C ALA A 113 -7.76 -0.96 -2.31
N VAL A 114 -8.44 -1.88 -1.62
CA VAL A 114 -9.09 -1.63 -0.33
C VAL A 114 -8.66 -2.73 0.62
N SER A 115 -8.25 -2.37 1.83
CA SER A 115 -7.88 -3.32 2.88
C SER A 115 -8.68 -2.99 4.13
N ARG A 116 -9.32 -4.00 4.73
CA ARG A 116 -10.16 -3.86 5.92
C ARG A 116 -9.61 -4.73 7.03
N GLY A 117 -8.98 -4.10 8.00
CA GLY A 117 -8.45 -4.75 9.20
C GLY A 117 -7.19 -5.57 8.98
N ALA A 118 -6.63 -5.67 7.76
CA ALA A 118 -5.57 -6.62 7.46
C ALA A 118 -4.21 -6.24 8.08
N SER A 119 -3.90 -4.96 8.19
CA SER A 119 -2.63 -4.49 8.78
C SER A 119 -2.77 -4.14 10.26
N VAL A 120 -3.92 -3.59 10.65
CA VAL A 120 -4.29 -3.29 12.04
C VAL A 120 -5.78 -3.57 12.17
N ALA A 121 -6.19 -4.33 13.19
CA ALA A 121 -7.60 -4.65 13.41
C ALA A 121 -8.43 -3.36 13.54
N GLY A 122 -9.58 -3.31 12.85
CA GLY A 122 -10.45 -2.12 12.82
C GLY A 122 -10.02 -1.01 11.86
N MET A 123 -8.81 -1.06 11.28
CA MET A 123 -8.34 -0.03 10.33
C MET A 123 -8.76 -0.35 8.89
N THR A 124 -9.37 0.60 8.19
CA THR A 124 -9.66 0.49 6.75
C THR A 124 -8.78 1.44 5.97
N THR A 125 -8.18 0.96 4.88
CA THR A 125 -7.32 1.77 4.00
C THR A 125 -7.74 1.59 2.55
N VAL A 126 -7.55 2.65 1.76
CA VAL A 126 -7.75 2.65 0.30
C VAL A 126 -6.47 3.18 -0.35
N ALA A 127 -6.04 2.53 -1.43
CA ALA A 127 -4.86 2.95 -2.18
C ALA A 127 -5.18 3.12 -3.65
N VAL A 128 -4.65 4.19 -4.24
CA VAL A 128 -4.69 4.49 -5.68
C VAL A 128 -3.27 4.62 -6.22
N ALA A 129 -3.08 4.27 -7.49
CA ALA A 129 -1.74 4.28 -8.08
C ALA A 129 -1.33 5.71 -8.42
N LEU A 130 -0.16 6.12 -7.95
CA LEU A 130 0.47 7.35 -8.38
C LEU A 130 1.10 7.07 -9.75
N ALA A 131 0.60 7.71 -10.79
CA ALA A 131 1.15 7.54 -12.13
C ALA A 131 2.51 8.25 -12.23
N GLY A 132 3.59 7.47 -12.22
CA GLY A 132 4.91 7.95 -12.62
C GLY A 132 4.99 8.18 -14.13
N SER A 133 5.70 9.23 -14.55
CA SER A 133 5.95 9.53 -15.97
C SER A 133 7.12 8.73 -16.55
N SER A 134 7.74 7.83 -15.77
CA SER A 134 8.94 7.09 -16.14
C SER A 134 8.87 5.64 -15.65
N TRP A 135 9.52 4.73 -16.38
CA TRP A 135 9.64 3.30 -16.01
C TRP A 135 10.35 3.06 -14.68
N ARG A 136 11.11 4.03 -14.17
CA ARG A 136 11.75 4.01 -12.84
C ARG A 136 10.78 4.30 -11.69
N ASP A 137 9.56 4.73 -12.02
CA ASP A 137 8.50 5.11 -11.08
C ASP A 137 7.26 4.18 -11.21
N ARG A 138 7.39 3.03 -11.89
CA ARG A 138 6.30 2.06 -12.13
C ARG A 138 6.39 0.82 -11.27
#